data_AF-A0A3N6GDF7-F1
#
_entry.id   AF-A0A3N6GDF7-F1
#
_cell.length_a   1.000
_cell.length_b   1.000
_cell.length_c   1.000
_cell.angle_alpha   90.00
_cell.angle_beta   90.00
_cell.angle_gamma   90.00
#
_symmetry.space_group_name_H-M   'P 1'
#
loop_
_entity.id
_entity.type
_entity.pdbx_description
1 polymer ?
#
loop_
_entity_poly.entity_id
_entity_poly.type
_entity_poly.pdbx_seq_one_letter_code
_entity_poly.pdbx_strand_id
1 'polypeptide(L)'
;MTMSLRRAAPDAGVVRFACRSEKLPGSTPAHIRLGVERWSPKDPESDPEKLRDAYATVAHSFALAMAKELRCENDGGLGPRPVLDPA
;
A
#
# COMPACT_ATOMS: atom_id res chain seq x y z
N MET A 1 28.75 -10.22 2.09
CA MET A 1 28.00 -9.27 1.24
C MET A 1 26.67 -9.02 1.95
N THR A 2 26.64 -8.06 2.86
CA THR A 2 25.46 -7.84 3.74
C THR A 2 24.54 -6.87 3.04
N MET A 3 23.47 -7.40 2.44
CA MET A 3 22.42 -6.61 1.84
C MET A 3 21.60 -6.00 3.00
N SER A 4 21.99 -4.80 3.43
CA SER A 4 21.20 -4.01 4.37
C SER A 4 19.96 -3.48 3.64
N LEU A 5 18.94 -4.32 3.53
CA LEU A 5 17.57 -3.87 3.30
C LEU A 5 17.25 -2.92 4.47
N ARG A 6 17.18 -1.62 4.19
CA ARG A 6 16.47 -0.70 5.09
C ARG A 6 15.06 -1.25 5.19
N ARG A 7 14.74 -1.96 6.28
CA ARG A 7 13.35 -2.30 6.61
C ARG A 7 12.58 -0.98 6.53
N ALA A 8 11.49 -0.96 5.77
CA ALA A 8 10.52 0.12 5.92
C ALA A 8 10.21 0.27 7.42
N ALA A 9 10.01 1.50 7.88
CA ALA A 9 9.63 1.71 9.27
C ALA A 9 8.42 0.82 9.57
N PRO A 10 8.41 0.08 10.70
CA PRO A 10 7.36 -0.89 10.99
C PRO A 10 5.97 -0.23 11.09
N ASP A 11 5.93 1.08 11.26
CA ASP A 11 4.75 1.93 11.29
C ASP A 11 4.46 2.64 9.96
N ALA A 12 4.87 2.04 8.84
CA ALA A 12 4.54 2.49 7.49
C ALA A 12 4.12 1.35 6.56
N GLY A 13 3.19 1.65 5.65
CA GLY A 13 2.71 0.77 4.59
C GLY A 13 2.63 1.53 3.26
N VAL A 14 3.13 0.93 2.18
CA VAL A 14 3.11 1.54 0.85
C VAL A 14 2.49 0.58 -0.16
N VAL A 15 1.50 1.04 -0.89
CA VAL A 15 0.88 0.30 -2.00
C VAL A 15 1.10 1.07 -3.30
N ARG A 16 1.42 0.35 -4.36
CA ARG A 16 1.56 0.88 -5.72
C ARG A 16 0.74 0.03 -6.66
N PHE A 17 -0.05 0.67 -7.51
CA PHE A 17 -0.84 -0.02 -8.51
C PHE A 17 -1.04 0.86 -9.75
N ALA A 18 -1.31 0.22 -10.87
CA ALA A 18 -1.70 0.90 -12.10
C ALA A 18 -3.23 0.97 -12.17
N CYS A 19 -3.77 2.12 -12.55
CA CYS A 19 -5.20 2.34 -12.70
C CYS A 19 -5.48 2.88 -14.09
N ARG A 20 -6.21 2.10 -14.89
CA ARG A 20 -6.87 2.59 -16.09
C ARG A 20 -8.32 2.91 -15.73
N SER A 21 -8.76 4.14 -15.99
CA SER A 21 -10.12 4.60 -15.70
C SER A 21 -10.45 5.82 -16.54
N GLU A 22 -11.71 5.96 -16.94
CA GLU A 22 -12.24 7.17 -17.58
C GLU A 22 -12.24 8.40 -16.66
N LYS A 23 -12.16 8.20 -15.34
CA LYS A 23 -12.04 9.29 -14.34
C LYS A 23 -10.62 9.87 -14.28
N LEU A 24 -9.64 9.26 -14.94
CA LEU A 24 -8.25 9.70 -14.92
C LEU A 24 -7.82 10.18 -16.32
N PRO A 25 -7.03 11.26 -16.41
CA PRO A 25 -6.61 11.80 -17.70
C PRO A 25 -5.56 10.91 -18.37
N GLY A 26 -5.58 10.90 -19.71
CA GLY A 26 -4.55 10.27 -20.54
C GLY A 26 -4.96 8.91 -21.11
N SER A 27 -4.17 8.43 -22.07
CA SER A 27 -4.38 7.16 -22.76
C SER A 27 -3.63 5.98 -22.12
N THR A 28 -2.77 6.26 -21.14
CA THR A 28 -1.96 5.26 -20.43
C THR A 28 -2.48 5.08 -19.00
N PRO A 29 -2.32 3.90 -18.37
CA PRO A 29 -2.69 3.70 -16.98
C PRO A 29 -1.94 4.68 -16.06
N ALA A 30 -2.65 5.30 -15.13
CA ALA A 30 -2.04 6.12 -14.09
C ALA A 30 -1.37 5.23 -13.05
N HIS A 31 -0.15 5.58 -12.64
CA HIS A 31 0.55 4.89 -11.56
C HIS A 31 0.29 5.59 -10.23
N ILE A 32 -0.49 4.94 -9.37
CA ILE A 32 -0.87 5.48 -8.06
C ILE A 32 0.09 4.91 -7.01
N ARG A 33 0.60 5.79 -6.14
CA ARG A 33 1.37 5.42 -4.95
C ARG A 33 0.64 5.95 -3.73
N LEU A 34 0.26 5.04 -2.84
CA LEU A 34 -0.35 5.37 -1.56
C LEU A 34 0.62 4.99 -0.43
N GLY A 35 0.89 5.94 0.46
CA GLY A 35 1.65 5.71 1.69
C GLY A 35 0.75 5.96 2.90
N VAL A 36 0.78 5.05 3.86
CA VAL A 36 0.22 5.25 5.20
C VAL A 36 1.38 5.15 6.16
N GLU A 37 1.60 6.19 6.95
CA GLU A 37 2.70 6.22 7.91
C GLU A 37 2.23 6.87 9.21
N ARG A 38 2.81 6.43 10.32
CA ARG A 38 2.67 7.14 11.59
C ARG A 38 3.65 8.29 11.61
N TRP A 39 3.14 9.51 11.76
CA TRP A 39 4.00 10.61 12.18
C TRP A 39 4.08 10.65 13.71
N SER A 40 5.21 10.21 14.27
CA SER A 40 5.53 10.39 15.68
C SER A 40 7.04 10.38 15.90
N PRO A 41 7.57 11.24 16.78
CA PRO A 41 8.98 11.20 17.15
C PRO A 41 9.33 10.02 18.09
N LYS A 42 8.34 9.27 18.57
CA LYS A 42 8.54 8.11 19.45
C LYS A 42 8.29 6.82 18.69
N ASP A 43 9.18 5.85 18.87
CA ASP A 43 8.94 4.50 18.37
C ASP A 43 7.66 3.93 18.98
N PRO A 44 6.86 3.20 18.20
CA PRO A 44 5.65 2.57 18.69
C PRO A 44 6.00 1.45 19.69
N GLU A 45 5.33 1.46 20.85
CA GLU A 45 5.42 0.40 21.86
C GLU A 45 4.57 -0.82 21.42
N SER A 46 4.98 -1.49 20.35
CA SER A 46 4.28 -2.65 19.81
C SER A 46 5.23 -3.55 19.03
N ASP A 47 4.82 -4.80 18.82
CA ASP A 47 5.59 -5.77 18.04
C ASP A 47 5.79 -5.29 16.59
N PRO A 48 7.04 -5.17 16.09
CA PRO A 48 7.33 -4.61 14.77
C PRO A 48 6.68 -5.36 13.60
N GLU A 49 6.55 -6.68 13.70
CA GLU A 49 5.95 -7.51 12.65
C GLU A 49 4.44 -7.29 12.59
N LYS A 50 3.76 -7.30 13.76
CA LYS A 50 2.34 -6.97 13.85
C LYS A 50 2.03 -5.54 13.38
N LEU A 51 2.92 -4.58 13.69
CA LEU A 51 2.79 -3.21 13.20
C LEU A 51 2.86 -3.16 11.68
N ARG A 52 3.87 -3.81 11.07
CA ARG A 52 4.02 -3.82 9.62
C ARG A 52 2.77 -4.41 8.95
N ASP A 53 2.28 -5.54 9.45
CA ASP A 53 1.10 -6.21 8.89
C ASP A 53 -0.16 -5.36 9.03
N ALA A 54 -0.32 -4.65 10.15
CA ALA A 54 -1.40 -3.71 10.37
C ALA A 54 -1.34 -2.53 9.38
N TYR A 55 -0.18 -1.88 9.24
CA TYR A 55 -0.01 -0.76 8.30
C TYR A 55 -0.16 -1.18 6.85
N ALA A 56 0.32 -2.37 6.47
CA ALA A 56 0.09 -2.97 5.17
C ALA A 56 -1.41 -3.21 4.91
N THR A 57 -2.15 -3.70 5.91
CA THR A 57 -3.59 -3.92 5.82
C THR A 57 -4.36 -2.61 5.65
N VAL A 58 -4.00 -1.56 6.40
CA VAL A 58 -4.61 -0.24 6.26
C VAL A 58 -4.32 0.32 4.86
N ALA A 59 -3.05 0.32 4.43
CA ALA A 59 -2.66 0.80 3.12
C ALA A 59 -3.38 0.06 1.99
N HIS A 60 -3.50 -1.27 2.07
CA HIS A 60 -4.25 -2.08 1.11
C HIS A 60 -5.74 -1.71 1.06
N SER A 61 -6.37 -1.56 2.23
CA SER A 61 -7.80 -1.25 2.31
C SER A 61 -8.11 0.12 1.68
N PHE A 62 -7.28 1.13 1.95
CA PHE A 62 -7.41 2.44 1.32
C PHE A 62 -7.13 2.40 -0.18
N ALA A 63 -6.12 1.66 -0.62
CA ALA A 63 -5.82 1.51 -2.05
C ALA A 63 -6.97 0.83 -2.79
N LEU A 64 -7.56 -0.22 -2.23
CA LEU A 64 -8.70 -0.92 -2.81
C LEU A 64 -9.95 -0.02 -2.86
N ALA A 65 -10.21 0.74 -1.80
CA ALA A 65 -11.31 1.71 -1.79
C ALA A 65 -11.11 2.79 -2.86
N MET A 66 -9.89 3.32 -2.99
CA MET A 66 -9.54 4.30 -4.01
C MET A 66 -9.67 3.72 -5.42
N ALA A 67 -9.24 2.47 -5.63
CA ALA A 67 -9.37 1.81 -6.93
C ALA A 67 -10.85 1.68 -7.34
N LYS A 68 -11.73 1.33 -6.40
CA LYS A 68 -13.18 1.24 -6.62
C LYS A 68 -13.82 2.60 -6.88
N GLU A 69 -13.46 3.60 -6.08
CA GLU A 69 -13.96 4.97 -6.24
C GLU A 69 -13.56 5.54 -7.61
N LEU A 70 -12.30 5.33 -8.01
CA LEU A 70 -11.81 5.71 -9.32
C LEU A 70 -12.33 4.82 -10.45
N ARG A 71 -13.02 3.71 -10.16
CA ARG A 71 -13.43 2.69 -11.14
C ARG A 71 -12.25 2.20 -11.98
N CYS A 72 -11.14 1.92 -11.33
CA CYS A 72 -9.99 1.29 -11.98
C CYS A 72 -10.40 -0.06 -12.57
N GLU A 73 -9.97 -0.33 -13.80
CA GLU A 73 -10.12 -1.65 -14.42
C GLU A 73 -9.60 -2.74 -13.48
N ASN A 74 -10.42 -3.77 -13.23
CA ASN A 74 -10.13 -4.89 -12.32
C ASN A 74 -9.65 -4.46 -10.92
N ASP A 75 -10.20 -3.37 -10.36
CA ASP A 75 -9.77 -2.79 -9.08
C ASP A 75 -8.26 -2.49 -9.03
N GLY A 76 -7.64 -2.18 -10.18
CA GLY A 76 -6.20 -1.95 -10.29
C GLY A 76 -5.36 -3.21 -10.07
N GLY A 77 -5.97 -4.40 -10.19
CA GLY A 77 -5.35 -5.69 -9.89
C GLY A 77 -5.25 -6.01 -8.40
N LEU A 78 -5.86 -5.19 -7.53
CA LEU A 78 -5.83 -5.40 -6.09
C LEU A 78 -6.81 -6.50 -5.68
N GLY A 79 -6.31 -7.51 -4.98
CA GLY A 79 -7.14 -8.55 -4.39
C GLY A 79 -8.01 -8.03 -3.22
N PRO A 80 -9.00 -8.82 -2.76
CA PRO A 80 -9.88 -8.44 -1.66
C PRO A 80 -9.16 -8.35 -0.30
N ARG A 81 -7.97 -8.92 -0.18
CA ARG A 81 -7.12 -8.89 1.02
C ARG A 81 -5.66 -8.65 0.63
N PRO A 82 -4.85 -8.04 1.50
CA PRO A 82 -3.41 -7.94 1.29
C PRO A 82 -2.76 -9.33 1.35
N VAL A 83 -1.77 -9.56 0.49
CA VAL A 83 -0.83 -10.68 0.62
C VAL A 83 0.34 -10.15 1.45
N LEU A 84 0.42 -10.58 2.71
CA LEU A 84 1.41 -10.07 3.68
C LEU A 84 2.72 -10.88 3.66
N ASP A 85 2.63 -12.14 3.26
CA ASP A 85 3.78 -13.04 3.13
C ASP A 85 3.91 -13.45 1.66
N PRO A 86 4.83 -12.84 0.89
CA PRO A 86 5.12 -13.28 -0.46
C PRO A 86 5.90 -14.59 -0.38
N ALA A 87 5.25 -15.67 -0.86
CA ALA A 87 5.81 -17.03 -0.92
C ALA A 87 7.17 -17.11 -1.63
#